data_AF-A0A166DUU7-F1
#
_entry.id   AF-A0A166DUU7-F1
#
_cell.length_a   1.000
_cell.length_b   1.000
_cell.length_c   1.000
_cell.angle_alpha   90.00
_cell.angle_beta   90.00
_cell.angle_gamma   90.00
#
_symmetry.space_group_name_H-M   'P 1'
#
loop_
_entity.id
_entity.type
_entity.pdbx_description
1 polymer ?
#
loop_
_entity_poly.entity_id
_entity_poly.type
_entity_poly.pdbx_seq_one_letter_code
_entity_poly.pdbx_strand_id
1 'polypeptide(L)'
;MRITLIKEQTAEELIGEMENTYGSLEKLEKKAKITNNRLFYSDLEAWKYYLKHLDESIKETHTVVTNKIALSEFDINILNTIKTKNPESISELSRLLDKNTCTVLAKVKKLSENGFIELKDGKKNRKIPIVSFDEITIAI
;
A
#
# COMPACT_ATOMS: atom_id res chain seq x y z
N MET A 1 4.77 -14.91 -15.30
CA MET A 1 4.08 -13.66 -14.99
C MET A 1 4.64 -13.00 -13.73
N ARG A 2 4.94 -11.71 -13.86
CA ARG A 2 5.48 -10.81 -12.86
C ARG A 2 4.54 -9.61 -12.79
N ILE A 3 4.05 -9.31 -11.60
CA ILE A 3 3.23 -8.13 -11.33
C ILE A 3 4.09 -7.17 -10.53
N THR A 4 4.14 -5.93 -10.98
CA THR A 4 4.90 -4.86 -10.35
C THR A 4 3.94 -3.74 -9.99
N LEU A 5 3.87 -3.40 -8.70
CA LEU A 5 3.12 -2.27 -8.16
C LEU A 5 4.11 -1.12 -7.97
N ILE A 6 3.79 0.04 -8.54
CA ILE A 6 4.65 1.22 -8.48
C ILE A 6 3.88 2.30 -7.74
N LYS A 7 4.49 2.83 -6.69
CA LYS A 7 4.01 3.97 -5.92
C LYS A 7 4.96 5.13 -6.12
N GLU A 8 4.42 6.25 -6.56
CA GLU A 8 5.14 7.51 -6.62
C GLU A 8 4.82 8.29 -5.34
N GLN A 9 5.87 8.67 -4.61
CA GLN A 9 5.72 9.45 -3.38
C GLN A 9 6.88 10.43 -3.23
N THR A 10 6.67 11.48 -2.47
CA THR A 10 7.73 12.39 -2.06
C THR A 10 8.56 11.79 -0.93
N ALA A 11 9.79 12.27 -0.76
CA ALA A 11 10.60 11.95 0.40
C ALA A 11 9.91 12.33 1.72
N GLU A 12 9.14 13.41 1.75
CA GLU A 12 8.34 13.79 2.91
C GLU A 12 7.27 12.73 3.26
N GLU A 13 6.53 12.23 2.27
CA GLU A 13 5.53 11.17 2.48
C GLU A 13 6.17 9.86 2.97
N LEU A 14 7.30 9.46 2.37
CA LEU A 14 8.06 8.29 2.80
C LEU A 14 8.50 8.41 4.27
N ILE A 15 9.00 9.58 4.67
CA ILE A 15 9.39 9.83 6.07
C ILE A 15 8.18 9.68 7.00
N GLY A 16 7.02 10.23 6.62
CA GLY A 16 5.78 10.06 7.38
C GLY A 16 5.39 8.58 7.56
N GLU A 17 5.61 7.75 6.54
CA GLU A 17 5.38 6.29 6.64
C GLU A 17 6.38 5.58 7.55
N MET A 18 7.64 5.98 7.49
CA MET A 18 8.68 5.48 8.40
C MET A 18 8.42 5.89 9.85
N GLU A 19 7.92 7.10 10.09
CA GLU A 19 7.46 7.55 11.41
C GLU A 19 6.29 6.71 11.91
N ASN A 20 5.31 6.42 11.06
CA ASN A 20 4.19 5.55 11.42
C ASN A 20 4.64 4.12 11.75
N THR A 21 5.64 3.60 11.03
CA THR A 21 6.12 2.22 11.19
C THR A 21 7.07 2.06 12.39
N TYR A 22 7.99 3.01 12.57
CA TYR A 22 9.09 2.89 13.53
C TYR A 22 8.96 3.85 14.72
N GLY A 23 8.14 4.89 14.60
CA GLY A 23 7.87 5.91 15.60
C GLY A 23 8.84 7.09 15.56
N SER A 24 10.15 6.83 15.45
CA SER A 24 11.17 7.87 15.28
C SER A 24 12.48 7.29 14.76
N LEU A 25 13.33 8.15 14.18
CA LEU A 25 14.67 7.77 13.72
C LEU A 25 15.50 7.13 14.85
N GLU A 26 15.44 7.69 16.06
CA GLU A 26 16.15 7.15 17.23
C GLU A 26 15.68 5.75 17.62
N LYS A 27 14.37 5.48 17.52
CA LYS A 27 13.80 4.15 17.79
C LYS A 27 14.27 3.13 16.77
N LEU A 28 14.32 3.51 15.49
CA LEU A 28 14.87 2.66 14.43
C LEU A 28 16.35 2.38 14.66
N GLU A 29 17.14 3.39 15.01
CA GLU A 29 18.57 3.23 15.29
C GLU A 29 18.82 2.27 16.46
N LYS A 30 18.04 2.39 17.55
CA LYS A 30 18.11 1.44 18.67
C LYS A 30 17.73 0.03 18.23
N LYS A 31 16.65 -0.14 17.45
CA LYS A 31 16.22 -1.45 16.93
C LYS A 31 17.28 -2.10 16.04
N ALA A 32 17.89 -1.34 15.14
CA ALA A 32 18.94 -1.82 14.23
C ALA A 32 20.15 -2.37 15.03
N LYS A 33 20.58 -1.64 16.05
CA LYS A 33 21.68 -2.04 16.95
C LYS A 33 21.37 -3.32 17.73
N ILE A 34 20.15 -3.48 18.22
CA ILE A 34 19.75 -4.65 19.03
C ILE A 34 19.58 -5.92 18.20
N THR A 35 18.91 -5.81 17.05
CA THR A 35 18.49 -6.98 16.26
C THR A 35 19.50 -7.41 15.20
N ASN A 36 20.49 -6.56 14.90
CA ASN A 36 21.44 -6.72 13.79
C ASN A 36 20.75 -7.07 12.45
N ASN A 37 19.53 -6.56 12.25
CA ASN A 37 18.75 -6.82 11.05
C ASN A 37 19.16 -5.83 9.95
N ARG A 38 19.66 -6.37 8.82
CA ARG A 38 20.10 -5.57 7.66
C ARG A 38 18.99 -4.66 7.11
N LEU A 39 17.73 -5.06 7.21
CA LEU A 39 16.60 -4.23 6.77
C LEU A 39 16.55 -2.91 7.56
N PHE A 40 16.69 -2.96 8.89
CA PHE A 40 16.65 -1.75 9.70
C PHE A 40 17.83 -0.81 9.44
N TYR A 41 18.99 -1.34 9.06
CA TYR A 41 20.12 -0.49 8.65
C TYR A 41 19.85 0.18 7.31
N SER A 42 19.32 -0.55 6.34
CA SER A 42 18.91 0.00 5.04
C SER A 42 17.87 1.11 5.21
N ASP A 43 16.84 0.87 6.03
CA ASP A 43 15.79 1.85 6.30
C ASP A 43 16.33 3.06 7.06
N LEU A 44 17.27 2.87 7.99
CA LEU A 44 17.91 3.97 8.71
C LEU A 44 18.72 4.87 7.77
N GLU A 45 19.48 4.28 6.85
CA GLU A 45 20.26 5.01 5.85
C GLU A 45 19.35 5.80 4.90
N ALA A 46 18.31 5.15 4.38
CA ALA A 46 17.30 5.79 3.55
C ALA A 46 16.64 6.98 4.26
N TRP A 47 16.20 6.79 5.51
CA TRP A 47 15.58 7.87 6.29
C TRP A 47 16.53 9.06 6.48
N LYS A 48 17.79 8.80 6.86
CA LYS A 48 18.81 9.85 7.04
C LYS A 48 19.12 10.60 5.76
N TYR A 49 19.07 9.91 4.61
CA TYR A 49 19.24 10.52 3.31
C TYR A 49 18.06 11.43 2.97
N TYR A 50 16.84 10.90 2.98
CA TYR A 50 15.64 11.62 2.55
C TYR A 50 15.28 12.81 3.45
N LEU A 51 15.67 12.79 4.73
CA LEU A 51 15.55 13.97 5.61
C LEU A 51 16.29 15.21 5.06
N LYS A 52 17.30 15.00 4.20
CA LYS A 52 18.06 16.07 3.54
C LYS A 52 17.57 16.37 2.12
N HIS A 53 16.64 15.59 1.60
CA HIS A 53 16.18 15.59 0.21
C HIS A 53 14.65 15.47 0.14
N LEU A 54 13.93 16.29 0.92
CA LEU A 54 12.47 16.20 1.10
C LEU A 54 11.67 16.39 -0.20
N ASP A 55 12.20 17.17 -1.15
CA ASP A 55 11.55 17.45 -2.43
C ASP A 55 11.80 16.35 -3.49
N GLU A 56 12.59 15.32 -3.15
CA GLU A 56 12.90 14.24 -4.09
C GLU A 56 11.67 13.35 -4.32
N SER A 57 11.36 13.11 -5.59
CA SER A 57 10.33 12.15 -5.99
C SER A 57 10.92 10.74 -6.02
N ILE A 58 10.28 9.85 -5.27
CA ILE A 58 10.70 8.47 -5.06
C ILE A 58 9.69 7.54 -5.72
N LYS A 59 10.19 6.56 -6.48
CA LYS A 59 9.38 5.46 -6.98
C LYS A 59 9.63 4.22 -6.15
N GLU A 60 8.68 3.87 -5.30
CA GLU A 60 8.70 2.60 -4.58
C GLU A 60 8.09 1.50 -5.45
N THR A 61 8.79 0.38 -5.58
CA THR A 61 8.37 -0.71 -6.46
C THR A 61 8.25 -2.00 -5.68
N HIS A 62 7.05 -2.58 -5.66
CA HIS A 62 6.81 -3.91 -5.09
C HIS A 62 6.51 -4.91 -6.21
N THR A 63 7.38 -5.92 -6.36
CA THR A 63 7.24 -6.93 -7.41
C THR A 63 6.90 -8.30 -6.84
N VAL A 64 5.82 -8.89 -7.34
CA VAL A 64 5.36 -10.23 -7.01
C VAL A 64 5.48 -11.12 -8.25
N VAL A 65 6.24 -12.21 -8.14
CA VAL A 65 6.30 -13.25 -9.17
C VAL A 65 5.27 -14.32 -8.84
N THR A 66 4.32 -14.55 -9.75
CA THR A 66 3.19 -15.44 -9.51
C THR A 66 2.63 -16.02 -10.79
N ASN A 67 2.06 -17.22 -10.70
CA ASN A 67 1.29 -17.87 -11.75
C ASN A 67 -0.21 -17.93 -11.42
N LYS A 68 -0.65 -17.38 -10.29
CA LYS A 68 -2.01 -17.55 -9.76
C LYS A 68 -2.89 -16.30 -9.86
N ILE A 69 -2.30 -15.13 -10.08
CA ILE A 69 -3.04 -13.88 -10.05
C ILE A 69 -3.59 -13.58 -11.44
N ALA A 70 -4.91 -13.62 -11.59
CA ALA A 70 -5.61 -13.03 -12.72
C ALA A 70 -6.43 -11.86 -12.18
N LEU A 71 -6.07 -10.63 -12.56
CA LEU A 71 -6.90 -9.45 -12.30
C LEU A 71 -8.01 -9.44 -13.36
N SER A 72 -9.25 -9.62 -12.91
CA SER A 72 -10.42 -9.47 -13.78
C SER A 72 -10.74 -7.99 -13.99
N GLU A 73 -11.52 -7.67 -15.02
CA GLU A 73 -12.00 -6.30 -15.28
C GLU A 73 -12.71 -5.70 -14.05
N PHE A 74 -13.47 -6.53 -13.31
CA PHE A 74 -14.11 -6.09 -12.09
C PHE A 74 -13.11 -5.78 -10.96
N ASP A 75 -11.99 -6.51 -10.90
CA ASP A 75 -10.93 -6.22 -9.92
C ASP A 75 -10.27 -4.87 -10.23
N ILE A 76 -10.01 -4.58 -11.52
CA ILE A 76 -9.49 -3.29 -11.98
C ILE A 76 -10.48 -2.17 -11.64
N ASN A 77 -11.78 -2.38 -11.85
CA ASN A 77 -12.80 -1.39 -11.53
C ASN A 77 -12.87 -1.08 -10.02
N ILE A 78 -12.73 -2.11 -9.17
CA ILE A 78 -12.63 -1.93 -7.71
C ILE A 78 -11.42 -1.04 -7.36
N LEU A 79 -10.24 -1.39 -7.86
CA LEU A 79 -9.00 -0.66 -7.57
C LEU A 79 -9.10 0.81 -8.01
N ASN A 80 -9.58 1.04 -9.23
CA ASN A 80 -9.78 2.39 -9.76
C ASN A 80 -10.80 3.19 -8.95
N THR A 81 -11.91 2.57 -8.56
CA THR A 81 -12.94 3.24 -7.74
C THR A 81 -12.40 3.61 -6.36
N ILE A 82 -11.62 2.74 -5.72
CA ILE A 82 -10.99 3.04 -4.43
C ILE A 82 -10.04 4.24 -4.59
N LYS A 83 -9.13 4.21 -5.58
CA LYS A 83 -8.13 5.25 -5.79
C LYS A 83 -8.76 6.62 -6.11
N THR A 84 -9.85 6.63 -6.88
CA THR A 84 -10.47 7.87 -7.36
C THR A 84 -11.55 8.43 -6.43
N LYS A 85 -12.28 7.58 -5.71
CA LYS A 85 -13.42 7.99 -4.88
C LYS A 85 -13.15 7.94 -3.38
N ASN A 86 -12.06 7.31 -2.93
CA ASN A 86 -11.66 7.21 -1.52
C ASN A 86 -12.82 6.83 -0.57
N PRO A 87 -13.48 5.68 -0.80
CA PRO A 87 -14.63 5.27 0.01
C PRO A 87 -14.25 5.06 1.47
N GLU A 88 -15.09 5.50 2.40
CA GLU A 88 -14.89 5.36 3.85
C GLU A 88 -15.30 3.97 4.38
N SER A 89 -15.82 3.09 3.51
CA SER A 89 -16.16 1.71 3.87
C SER A 89 -16.39 0.80 2.66
N ILE A 90 -16.33 -0.52 2.89
CA ILE A 90 -16.73 -1.53 1.89
C ILE A 90 -18.20 -1.34 1.46
N SER A 91 -19.09 -0.94 2.37
CA SER A 91 -20.50 -0.68 2.04
C SER A 91 -20.67 0.52 1.10
N GLU A 92 -19.87 1.57 1.29
CA GLU A 92 -19.86 2.73 0.40
C GLU A 92 -19.27 2.38 -0.96
N LEU A 93 -18.14 1.67 -0.99
CA LEU A 93 -17.57 1.13 -2.23
C LEU A 93 -18.59 0.31 -3.03
N SER A 94 -19.41 -0.48 -2.33
CA SER A 94 -20.46 -1.29 -2.96
C SER A 94 -21.55 -0.43 -3.60
N ARG A 95 -21.90 0.71 -2.99
CA ARG A 95 -22.84 1.69 -3.56
C ARG A 95 -22.24 2.39 -4.78
N LEU A 96 -20.96 2.77 -4.71
CA LEU A 96 -20.26 3.43 -5.83
C LEU A 96 -20.14 2.53 -7.06
N LEU A 97 -20.02 1.22 -6.86
CA LEU A 97 -19.92 0.22 -7.92
C LEU A 97 -21.28 -0.28 -8.43
N ASP A 98 -22.39 0.11 -7.78
CA ASP A 98 -23.72 -0.47 -7.98
C ASP A 98 -23.70 -2.02 -7.93
N LYS A 99 -23.09 -2.55 -6.85
CA LYS A 99 -22.94 -4.00 -6.62
C LYS A 99 -23.34 -4.40 -5.21
N ASN A 100 -23.64 -5.69 -5.06
CA ASN A 100 -23.92 -6.29 -3.76
C ASN A 100 -22.69 -6.28 -2.85
N THR A 101 -22.89 -5.89 -1.59
CA THR A 101 -21.83 -5.78 -0.58
C THR A 101 -21.08 -7.09 -0.34
N CYS A 102 -21.74 -8.25 -0.37
CA CYS A 102 -21.08 -9.55 -0.18
C CYS A 102 -20.10 -9.86 -1.31
N THR A 103 -20.49 -9.55 -2.55
CA THR A 103 -19.63 -9.73 -3.73
C THR A 103 -18.41 -8.82 -3.67
N VAL A 104 -18.61 -7.54 -3.33
CA VAL A 104 -17.52 -6.57 -3.19
C VAL A 104 -16.60 -6.96 -2.04
N LEU A 105 -17.14 -7.36 -0.89
CA LEU A 105 -16.36 -7.81 0.26
C LEU A 105 -15.44 -9.00 -0.09
N ALA A 106 -15.96 -10.02 -0.78
CA ALA A 106 -15.17 -11.17 -1.18
C ALA A 106 -14.01 -10.79 -2.10
N LYS A 107 -14.27 -9.87 -3.05
CA LYS A 107 -13.24 -9.35 -3.97
C LYS A 107 -12.20 -8.49 -3.27
N VAL A 108 -12.64 -7.55 -2.43
CA VAL A 108 -11.75 -6.70 -1.63
C VAL A 108 -10.85 -7.55 -0.74
N LYS A 109 -11.39 -8.59 -0.10
CA LYS A 109 -10.60 -9.52 0.72
C LYS A 109 -9.53 -10.23 -0.11
N LYS A 110 -9.90 -10.79 -1.28
CA LYS A 110 -8.95 -11.43 -2.19
C LYS A 110 -7.86 -10.46 -2.66
N LEU A 111 -8.23 -9.24 -3.03
CA LEU A 111 -7.28 -8.22 -3.46
C LEU A 111 -6.33 -7.82 -2.33
N SER A 112 -6.84 -7.74 -1.10
CA SER A 112 -6.03 -7.46 0.09
C SER A 112 -5.05 -8.59 0.41
N GLU A 113 -5.49 -9.85 0.35
CA GLU A 113 -4.62 -11.02 0.52
C GLU A 113 -3.49 -11.09 -0.51
N ASN A 114 -3.68 -10.51 -1.69
CA ASN A 114 -2.68 -10.45 -2.75
C ASN A 114 -1.86 -9.14 -2.75
N GLY A 115 -2.04 -8.27 -1.75
CA GLY A 115 -1.28 -7.03 -1.60
C GLY A 115 -1.73 -5.87 -2.50
N PHE A 116 -2.88 -5.98 -3.18
CA PHE A 116 -3.40 -4.89 -4.01
C PHE A 116 -4.22 -3.85 -3.22
N ILE A 117 -4.68 -4.20 -2.02
CA ILE A 117 -5.50 -3.32 -1.18
C ILE A 117 -5.07 -3.46 0.28
N GLU A 118 -4.90 -2.33 0.95
CA GLU A 118 -4.78 -2.27 2.41
C GLU A 118 -6.16 -2.00 3.04
N LEU A 119 -6.43 -2.64 4.18
CA LEU A 119 -7.66 -2.42 4.94
C LEU A 119 -7.34 -1.71 6.26
N LYS A 120 -7.56 -0.40 6.30
CA LYS A 120 -7.39 0.39 7.53
C LYS A 120 -8.66 0.36 8.38
N ASP A 121 -8.47 0.51 9.69
CA ASP A 121 -9.57 0.68 10.63
C ASP A 121 -10.14 2.10 10.55
N GLY A 122 -11.43 2.18 10.31
CA GLY A 122 -12.22 3.40 10.28
C GLY A 122 -13.10 3.56 11.52
N LYS A 123 -13.90 4.63 11.53
CA LYS A 123 -14.85 4.90 12.62
C LYS A 123 -15.82 3.72 12.79
N LYS A 124 -16.12 3.37 14.04
CA LYS A 124 -17.08 2.30 14.41
C LYS A 124 -16.75 0.94 13.79
N ASN A 125 -15.47 0.53 13.80
CA ASN A 125 -14.98 -0.76 13.30
C ASN A 125 -15.23 -1.01 11.80
N ARG A 126 -15.45 0.05 11.02
CA ARG A 126 -15.56 -0.05 9.56
C ARG A 126 -14.19 -0.30 8.97
N LYS A 127 -14.09 -1.16 7.95
CA LYS A 127 -12.86 -1.34 7.18
C LYS A 127 -12.85 -0.41 5.97
N ILE A 128 -11.79 0.38 5.87
CA ILE A 128 -11.56 1.34 4.79
C ILE A 128 -10.57 0.70 3.81
N PRO A 129 -10.97 0.42 2.56
CA PRO A 129 -10.06 -0.08 1.54
C PRO A 129 -9.22 1.06 0.97
N ILE A 130 -7.92 0.83 0.84
CA ILE A 130 -6.95 1.80 0.32
C ILE A 130 -6.06 1.12 -0.71
N VAL A 131 -5.81 1.83 -1.81
CA VAL A 131 -4.85 1.44 -2.84
C VAL A 131 -3.62 2.34 -2.72
N SER A 132 -2.49 1.76 -2.31
CA SER A 132 -1.25 2.49 -2.01
C SER A 132 -0.32 2.69 -3.21
N PHE A 133 -0.62 2.13 -4.37
CA PHE A 133 0.16 2.29 -5.60
C PHE A 133 -0.57 3.16 -6.63
N ASP A 134 0.17 3.60 -7.64
CA ASP A 134 -0.28 4.45 -8.73
C ASP A 134 -0.31 3.71 -10.07
N GLU A 135 0.61 2.76 -10.26
CA GLU A 135 0.69 1.96 -11.49
C GLU A 135 0.82 0.46 -11.18
N ILE A 136 0.18 -0.36 -12.04
CA ILE A 136 0.37 -1.81 -12.09
C ILE A 136 0.95 -2.19 -13.44
N THR A 137 2.15 -2.77 -13.44
CA THR A 137 2.77 -3.36 -14.62
C THR A 137 2.67 -4.88 -14.56
N ILE A 138 2.19 -5.51 -15.63
CA ILE A 138 2.12 -6.98 -15.75
C ILE A 138 3.03 -7.41 -16.90
N ALA A 139 4.04 -8.22 -16.58
CA ALA A 139 4.91 -8.87 -17.55
C ALA A 139 4.63 -10.37 -17.56
N ILE A 140 4.42 -10.98 -18.73
CA ILE A 140 4.08 -12.40 -18.85
C ILE A 140 5.35 -13.23 -18.98
#